data_AF-A0A1F4QIQ7-F1
#
_entry.id   AF-A0A1F4QIQ7-F1
#
_cell.length_a   1.000
_cell.length_b   1.000
_cell.length_c   1.000
_cell.angle_alpha   90.00
_cell.angle_beta   90.00
_cell.angle_gamma   90.00
#
_symmetry.space_group_name_H-M   'P 1'
#
loop_
_entity.id
_entity.type
_entity.pdbx_description
1 polymer ?
#
loop_
_entity_poly.entity_id
_entity_poly.type
_entity_poly.pdbx_seq_one_letter_code
_entity_poly.pdbx_strand_id
1 'polypeptide(L)' 'MRTTLDLPDGLLAAAQKACGAKTKTMTVVIALQQLVNAAKIEELRALRGKIPLDVDLKTLRAPRVGGTWPARGR' A
#
# COMPACT_ATOMS: atom_id res chain seq x y z
N MET A 1 10.53 -20.80 -10.15
CA MET A 1 10.70 -21.40 -11.50
C MET A 1 11.57 -20.49 -12.34
N ARG A 2 12.34 -21.03 -13.30
CA ARG A 2 13.08 -20.22 -14.28
C ARG A 2 12.26 -20.22 -15.58
N THR A 3 11.87 -19.05 -16.04
CA THR A 3 11.08 -18.86 -17.26
C THR A 3 11.73 -17.80 -18.14
N THR A 4 11.63 -17.98 -19.45
CA THR A 4 12.03 -16.98 -20.44
C THR A 4 10.78 -16.21 -20.85
N LEU A 5 10.84 -14.89 -20.76
CA LEU A 5 9.73 -13.98 -21.03
C LEU A 5 10.29 -12.79 -21.81
N ASP A 6 9.72 -12.51 -22.98
CA ASP A 6 10.07 -11.32 -23.74
C ASP A 6 9.35 -10.12 -23.15
N LEU A 7 10.12 -9.18 -22.61
CA LEU A 7 9.65 -7.99 -21.93
C LEU A 7 10.29 -6.75 -22.58
N PRO A 8 9.52 -5.68 -22.84
CA PRO A 8 10.08 -4.44 -23.35
C PRO A 8 11.05 -3.82 -22.33
N ASP A 9 12.31 -3.62 -22.72
CA ASP A 9 13.36 -3.14 -21.83
C ASP A 9 13.06 -1.76 -21.21
N GLY A 10 12.41 -0.86 -21.96
CA GLY A 10 12.05 0.46 -21.47
C GLY A 10 11.08 0.41 -20.29
N LEU A 11 10.09 -0.48 -20.35
CA LEU A 11 9.10 -0.67 -19.30
C LEU A 11 9.73 -1.32 -18.06
N LEU A 12 10.65 -2.27 -18.28
CA LEU A 12 11.36 -2.96 -17.22
C LEU A 12 12.32 -2.02 -16.47
N ALA A 13 13.01 -1.13 -17.19
CA ALA A 13 13.86 -0.10 -16.59
C ALA A 13 13.05 0.92 -15.77
N ALA A 14 11.88 1.33 -16.27
CA ALA A 14 10.98 2.21 -15.54
C ALA A 14 10.46 1.54 -14.25
N ALA A 15 10.04 0.28 -14.34
CA ALA A 15 9.59 -0.49 -13.19
C ALA A 15 10.73 -0.72 -12.16
N GLN A 16 11.95 -0.97 -12.61
CA GLN A 16 13.12 -1.09 -11.75
C GLN A 16 13.39 0.20 -10.95
N LYS A 17 13.34 1.35 -11.61
CA LYS A 17 13.49 2.65 -10.96
C LYS A 17 12.36 2.92 -9.97
N ALA A 18 11.12 2.63 -10.34
CA ALA A 18 9.96 2.85 -9.49
C ALA A 18 9.95 1.95 -8.24
N CYS A 19 10.36 0.68 -8.39
CA CYS A 19 10.39 -0.27 -7.29
C CYS A 19 11.71 -0.27 -6.49
N GLY A 20 12.76 0.40 -6.96
CA GLY A 20 14.10 0.35 -6.35
C GLY A 20 14.75 -1.04 -6.41
N ALA A 21 14.32 -1.89 -7.34
CA ALA A 21 14.73 -3.30 -7.40
C ALA A 21 16.06 -3.46 -8.14
N LYS A 22 16.97 -4.25 -7.55
CA LYS A 22 18.32 -4.47 -8.11
C LYS A 22 18.34 -5.45 -9.29
N THR A 23 17.34 -6.31 -9.42
CA THR A 23 17.33 -7.38 -10.44
C THR A 23 16.04 -7.37 -11.25
N LYS A 24 16.12 -7.85 -12.50
CA LYS A 24 14.96 -7.96 -13.39
C LYS A 24 13.89 -8.88 -12.78
N THR A 25 14.31 -10.01 -12.19
CA THR A 25 13.41 -10.95 -11.51
C THR A 25 12.68 -10.33 -10.33
N MET A 26 13.39 -9.60 -9.47
CA MET A 26 12.79 -8.96 -8.29
C MET A 26 11.75 -7.91 -8.68
N THR A 27 11.98 -7.20 -9.78
CA THR A 27 11.01 -6.23 -10.33
C THR A 27 9.71 -6.91 -10.73
N VAL A 28 9.80 -8.06 -11.41
CA VAL A 28 8.62 -8.83 -11.82
C VAL A 28 7.87 -9.38 -10.61
N VAL A 29 8.58 -9.89 -9.60
CA VAL A 29 7.96 -10.38 -8.36
C VAL A 29 7.19 -9.26 -7.64
N ILE A 30 7.78 -8.07 -7.51
CA ILE A 30 7.12 -6.93 -6.87
C ILE A 30 5.89 -6.49 -7.68
N ALA A 31 5.99 -6.42 -9.00
CA ALA A 31 4.87 -6.06 -9.86
C ALA A 31 3.69 -7.03 -9.71
N LEU A 32 3.96 -8.34 -9.72
CA LEU A 32 2.93 -9.36 -9.53
C LEU A 32 2.30 -9.29 -8.13
N GLN A 33 3.11 -9.07 -7.09
CA GLN A 33 2.60 -8.92 -5.74
C GLN A 33 1.69 -7.69 -5.59
N GLN A 34 2.04 -6.59 -6.25
CA GLN A 34 1.22 -5.37 -6.26
C GLN A 34 -0.11 -5.59 -6.98
N LEU A 35 -0.13 -6.32 -8.11
CA LEU A 35 -1.37 -6.66 -8.81
C LEU A 35 -2.31 -7.50 -7.93
N VAL A 36 -1.77 -8.52 -7.25
CA VAL A 36 -2.57 -9.34 -6.31
C VAL A 36 -3.10 -8.50 -5.15
N ASN A 37 -2.28 -7.60 -4.60
CA ASN A 37 -2.71 -6.72 -3.52
C ASN A 37 -3.80 -5.74 -3.96
N ALA A 38 -3.69 -5.17 -5.16
CA ALA A 38 -4.70 -4.29 -5.74
C ALA A 38 -6.03 -5.02 -5.91
N ALA A 39 -6.03 -6.23 -6.47
CA ALA A 39 -7.23 -7.05 -6.62
C ALA A 39 -7.91 -7.35 -5.27
N LYS A 40 -7.14 -7.75 -4.25
CA LYS A 40 -7.67 -7.97 -2.89
C LYS A 40 -8.31 -6.72 -2.29
N ILE A 41 -7.71 -5.56 -2.51
CA ILE A 41 -8.27 -4.29 -2.04
C ILE A 41 -9.58 -3.98 -2.77
N GLU A 42 -9.66 -4.25 -4.07
CA GLU A 42 -10.90 -4.10 -4.83
C GLU A 42 -12.00 -5.05 -4.36
N GLU A 43 -11.69 -6.31 -4.08
CA GLU A 43 -12.63 -7.26 -3.47
C GLU A 43 -13.15 -6.74 -2.12
N LEU A 44 -12.26 -6.25 -1.26
CA LEU A 44 -12.64 -5.64 0.02
C LEU A 44 -13.49 -4.37 -0.16
N ARG A 45 -13.20 -3.56 -1.18
CA ARG A 45 -14.03 -2.39 -1.53
C ARG A 45 -15.39 -2.80 -2.07
N ALA A 46 -15.50 -3.89 -2.81
CA ALA A 46 -16.78 -4.42 -3.29
C ALA A 46 -17.64 -4.98 -2.14
N LEU A 47 -17.02 -5.43 -1.05
CA LEU A 47 -17.72 -5.82 0.18
C LEU A 47 -18.14 -4.62 1.05
N ARG A 48 -17.65 -3.42 0.74
CA ARG A 48 -17.95 -2.17 1.44
C ARG A 48 -19.40 -1.77 1.14
N GLY A 49 -20.27 -1.87 2.15
CA GLY A 49 -21.71 -1.63 2.03
C GLY A 49 -22.58 -2.84 2.41
N LYS A 50 -22.01 -4.05 2.53
CA LYS A 50 -22.72 -5.21 3.10
C LYS A 50 -22.83 -5.17 4.63
N ILE A 51 -21.91 -4.47 5.28
CA ILE A 51 -21.91 -4.30 6.73
C ILE A 51 -22.40 -2.87 7.01
N PRO A 52 -23.57 -2.69 7.63
CA PRO A 52 -24.02 -1.38 8.09
C PRO A 52 -23.10 -0.94 9.23
N LEU A 53 -22.05 -0.20 8.87
CA LEU A 53 -21.17 0.44 9.84
C LEU A 53 -21.73 1.83 10.11
N ASP A 54 -22.74 1.90 10.98
CA ASP A 54 -23.25 3.15 11.53
C ASP A 54 -22.30 3.62 12.65
N VAL A 55 -21.19 4.24 12.25
CA VAL A 55 -20.14 4.67 13.19
C VAL A 55 -19.78 6.12 12.89
N ASP A 56 -20.09 7.02 13.83
CA ASP A 56 -19.71 8.43 13.72
C ASP A 56 -18.21 8.59 13.97
N LEU A 57 -17.45 8.67 12.87
CA LEU A 57 -16.00 8.86 12.84
C LEU A 57 -15.53 10.14 13.56
N LYS A 58 -16.42 11.11 13.83
CA LYS A 58 -16.09 12.31 14.63
C LYS A 58 -15.96 12.00 16.12
N THR A 59 -16.78 11.08 16.64
CA THR A 59 -16.75 10.70 18.07
C THR A 59 -15.53 9.85 18.42
N LEU A 60 -15.09 8.99 17.51
CA LEU A 60 -13.93 8.10 17.70
C LEU A 60 -12.59 8.81 17.55
N ARG A 61 -12.56 9.99 16.90
CA ARG A 61 -11.35 10.76 16.70
C ARG A 61 -11.12 11.68 17.89
N ALA A 62 -10.35 11.22 18.87
CA ALA A 62 -9.85 12.12 19.92
C ALA A 62 -9.04 13.28 19.29
N PRO A 63 -9.20 14.52 19.78
CA PRO A 63 -8.40 15.64 19.32
C PRO A 63 -6.93 15.29 19.54
N ARG A 64 -6.12 15.40 18.48
CA ARG A 64 -4.67 15.33 18.60
C ARG A 64 -4.24 16.58 19.36
N VAL A 65 -4.21 16.50 20.68
CA VAL A 65 -3.65 17.56 21.51
C VAL A 65 -2.17 17.62 21.16
N GLY A 66 -1.84 18.57 20.28
CA GLY A 66 -0.47 18.96 19.99
C GLY A 66 0.18 19.36 21.30
N GLY A 67 1.39 18.85 21.51
CA GLY A 67 2.09 18.85 22.78
C GLY A 67 1.98 20.14 23.58
N THR A 68 1.37 20.03 24.76
CA THR A 68 1.88 20.74 25.92
C THR A 68 2.23 19.66 26.94
N TRP A 69 3.42 19.09 26.75
CA TRP A 69 4.10 18.39 27.83
C TRP A 69 4.22 19.37 28.99
N PRO A 70 3.71 19.09 30.19
CA PRO A 70 3.91 19.99 31.31
C PRO A 70 5.40 19.97 31.61
N ALA A 71 6.08 21.09 31.30
CA ALA A 71 7.40 21.38 31.83
C ALA A 71 7.27 21.29 33.36
N ARG A 72 7.73 20.16 33.90
CA ARG A 72 7.69 19.88 35.33
C ARG A 72 8.71 20.80 35.97
N GLY A 73 8.26 21.97 36.39
CA GLY A 73 9.02 22.84 37.27
C GLY A 73 9.21 22.16 38.62
N ARG A 74 10.44 21.73 38.88
CA ARG A 74 11.21 22.01 40.09
C ARG A 74 12.61 21.43 39.97
#